data_AF-A0A016TII0-F1
#
_entry.id   AF-A0A016TII0-F1
#
_cell.length_a   1.000
_cell.length_b   1.000
_cell.length_c   1.000
_cell.angle_alpha   90.00
_cell.angle_beta   90.00
_cell.angle_gamma   90.00
#
_symmetry.space_group_name_H-M   'P 1'
#
loop_
_entity.id
_entity.type
_entity.pdbx_description
1 polymer ?
#
loop_
_entity_poly.entity_id
_entity_poly.type
_entity_poly.pdbx_seq_one_letter_code
_entity_poly.pdbx_strand_id
1 'polypeptide(L)'
;MDKLLLKTLAITMHVNKKKISQRLGLHLRQYKYVVQVAIGEQRGQGLNITSQCFWDNDCDGLATYLYHDDSLWCSMIVFAIFHY
;
A
#
# COMPACT_ATOMS: atom_id res chain seq x y z
N MET A 1 1.83 -9.35 19.30
CA MET A 1 0.97 -9.54 18.10
C MET A 1 0.00 -8.39 17.88
N ASP A 2 -0.53 -7.75 18.92
CA ASP A 2 -1.56 -6.69 18.80
C ASP A 2 -1.10 -5.41 18.07
N LYS A 3 0.17 -5.00 18.22
CA LYS A 3 0.72 -3.83 17.50
C LYS A 3 0.87 -4.07 15.99
N LEU A 4 0.98 -5.33 15.55
CA LEU A 4 1.13 -5.69 14.14
C LEU A 4 -0.22 -5.64 13.42
N LEU A 5 -1.27 -6.17 14.08
CA LEU A 5 -2.67 -6.04 13.67
C LEU A 5 -3.13 -4.58 13.68
N LEU A 6 -2.73 -3.78 14.68
CA LEU A 6 -3.05 -2.35 14.71
C LEU A 6 -2.36 -1.56 13.59
N LYS A 7 -1.12 -1.92 13.21
CA LYS A 7 -0.41 -1.30 12.07
C LYS A 7 -1.00 -1.75 10.74
N THR A 8 -1.31 -3.03 10.55
CA THR A 8 -1.99 -3.51 9.32
C THR A 8 -3.40 -2.94 9.19
N LEU A 9 -4.18 -2.84 10.27
CA LEU A 9 -5.48 -2.17 10.29
C LEU A 9 -5.35 -0.65 10.07
N ALA A 10 -4.37 0.03 10.69
CA ALA A 10 -4.13 1.46 10.49
C ALA A 10 -3.68 1.79 9.06
N ILE A 11 -3.03 0.85 8.37
CA ILE A 11 -2.55 0.97 7.00
C ILE A 11 -3.68 0.66 6.00
N THR A 12 -4.47 -0.39 6.23
CA THR A 12 -5.74 -0.63 5.51
C THR A 12 -6.74 0.53 5.71
N MET A 13 -6.74 1.18 6.89
CA MET A 13 -7.51 2.40 7.18
C MET A 13 -6.81 3.71 6.77
N HIS A 14 -5.54 3.73 6.34
CA HIS A 14 -4.97 4.94 5.73
C HIS A 14 -5.37 5.06 4.26
N VAL A 15 -5.71 3.94 3.62
CA VAL A 15 -6.46 3.89 2.33
C VAL A 15 -7.96 4.18 2.53
N ASN A 16 -8.34 4.78 3.66
CA ASN A 16 -9.71 5.24 3.87
C ASN A 16 -9.96 6.47 2.99
N LYS A 17 -10.60 6.21 1.83
CA LYS A 17 -11.00 7.17 0.77
C LYS A 17 -11.41 8.56 1.28
N LYS A 18 -12.03 8.65 2.47
CA LYS A 18 -12.51 9.91 3.07
C LYS A 18 -11.41 10.83 3.60
N LYS A 19 -10.33 10.32 4.19
CA LYS A 19 -9.37 11.16 4.94
C LYS A 19 -8.29 11.78 4.06
N ILE A 20 -7.89 11.09 2.99
CA ILE A 20 -6.92 11.60 2.00
C ILE A 20 -7.58 12.62 1.06
N SER A 21 -8.81 12.36 0.60
CA SER A 21 -9.55 13.28 -0.28
C SER A 21 -9.78 14.65 0.37
N GLN A 22 -10.14 14.69 1.65
CA GLN A 22 -10.37 15.95 2.38
C GLN A 22 -9.08 16.74 2.67
N ARG A 23 -7.93 16.07 2.83
CA ARG A 23 -6.65 16.73 3.13
C ARG A 23 -5.94 17.29 1.91
N LEU A 24 -6.19 16.72 0.72
CA LEU A 24 -5.49 17.08 -0.51
C LEU A 24 -6.39 17.77 -1.55
N GLY A 25 -7.69 17.93 -1.29
CA GLY A 25 -8.63 18.53 -2.24
C GLY A 25 -8.81 17.73 -3.54
N LEU A 26 -8.31 16.49 -3.57
CA LEU A 26 -8.34 15.63 -4.76
C LEU A 26 -9.70 14.93 -4.87
N HIS A 27 -10.29 15.00 -6.07
CA HIS A 27 -11.46 14.21 -6.46
C HIS A 27 -11.07 12.73 -6.66
N LEU A 28 -10.78 12.03 -5.57
CA LEU A 28 -10.43 10.60 -5.57
C LEU A 28 -11.63 9.65 -5.88
N ARG A 29 -12.74 10.19 -6.40
CA ARG A 29 -13.98 9.41 -6.62
C ARG A 29 -13.88 8.45 -7.80
N GLN A 30 -13.06 8.75 -8.80
CA GLN A 30 -12.88 7.92 -10.00
C GLN A 30 -11.77 6.87 -9.87
N TYR A 31 -11.07 6.79 -8.74
CA TYR A 31 -9.99 5.82 -8.56
C TYR A 31 -10.45 4.54 -7.85
N LYS A 32 -10.09 3.40 -8.43
CA LYS A 32 -10.10 2.08 -7.78
C LYS A 32 -8.70 1.81 -7.23
N TYR A 33 -8.64 1.32 -5.99
CA TYR A 33 -7.37 1.00 -5.33
C TYR A 33 -7.27 -0.50 -5.13
N VAL A 34 -6.17 -1.09 -5.58
CA VAL A 34 -5.80 -2.48 -5.30
C VAL A 34 -4.60 -2.46 -4.36
N VAL A 35 -4.71 -3.15 -3.24
CA VAL A 35 -3.66 -3.15 -2.20
C VAL A 35 -3.15 -4.56 -2.02
N GLN A 36 -1.84 -4.75 -2.21
CA GLN A 36 -1.13 -5.99 -1.91
C GLN A 36 -0.30 -5.79 -0.64
N VAL A 37 -0.50 -6.65 0.35
CA VAL A 37 0.27 -6.66 1.60
C VAL A 37 0.93 -8.03 1.75
N ALA A 38 2.24 -8.04 1.94
CA ALA A 38 3.04 -9.23 2.19
C ALA A 38 3.77 -9.07 3.54
N ILE A 39 3.68 -10.08 4.40
CA ILE A 39 4.30 -10.08 5.73
C ILE A 39 5.05 -11.40 5.87
N GLY A 40 6.26 -11.33 6.42
CA GLY A 40 7.03 -12.52 6.75
C GLY A 40 7.90 -12.31 7.97
N GLU A 41 8.34 -13.43 8.56
CA GLU A 41 9.33 -13.43 9.63
C GLU A 41 10.72 -13.14 9.05
N GLN A 42 11.53 -12.38 9.77
CA GLN A 42 12.91 -12.09 9.39
C GLN A 42 13.86 -13.00 10.17
N ARG A 43 14.56 -13.88 9.44
CA ARG A 43 15.55 -14.83 9.98
C ARG A 43 16.92 -14.70 9.31
N GLY A 44 17.28 -13.48 8.89
CA GLY A 44 18.52 -13.21 8.16
C GLY A 44 18.46 -13.49 6.66
N GLN A 45 17.26 -13.61 6.09
CA GLN A 45 17.04 -13.80 4.66
C GLN A 45 17.08 -12.46 3.90
N GLY A 46 17.52 -12.52 2.64
CA GLY A 46 17.43 -11.40 1.70
C GLY A 46 16.06 -11.36 1.03
N LEU A 47 15.48 -10.16 0.90
CA LEU A 47 14.15 -9.95 0.32
C LEU A 47 14.24 -8.91 -0.80
N ASN A 48 13.74 -9.26 -1.99
CA ASN A 48 13.54 -8.33 -3.09
C ASN A 48 12.08 -8.35 -3.51
N ILE A 49 11.44 -7.19 -3.51
CA ILE A 49 10.02 -7.03 -3.88
C ILE A 49 9.96 -6.03 -5.03
N THR A 50 9.46 -6.51 -6.16
CA THR A 50 9.27 -5.73 -7.36
C THR A 50 7.86 -5.93 -7.89
N SER A 51 7.29 -4.90 -8.49
CA SER A 51 6.01 -4.95 -9.19
C SER A 51 6.18 -4.35 -10.58
N GLN A 52 5.59 -5.01 -11.58
CA GLN A 52 5.53 -4.50 -12.94
C GLN A 52 4.07 -4.28 -13.31
N CYS A 53 3.77 -3.15 -13.94
CA CYS A 53 2.41 -2.73 -14.27
C CYS A 53 2.33 -2.39 -15.76
N PHE A 54 1.20 -2.71 -16.37
CA PHE A 54 0.83 -2.27 -17.71
C PHE A 54 -0.46 -1.47 -17.61
N TRP A 55 -0.33 -0.15 -17.62
CA TRP A 55 -1.40 0.79 -17.31
C TRP A 55 -1.15 2.16 -17.95
N ASP A 56 -2.10 3.09 -17.80
CA ASP A 56 -1.98 4.44 -18.35
C ASP A 56 -1.11 5.31 -17.44
N ASN A 57 0.01 5.82 -17.98
CA ASN A 57 1.00 6.57 -17.20
C ASN A 57 0.51 7.96 -16.75
N ASP A 58 -0.50 8.51 -17.41
CA ASP A 58 -1.02 9.83 -17.08
C ASP A 58 -2.05 9.79 -15.94
N CYS A 59 -2.73 8.64 -15.80
CA CYS A 59 -3.87 8.50 -14.91
C CYS A 59 -3.59 7.53 -13.75
N ASP A 60 -2.88 6.43 -13.98
CA ASP A 60 -2.65 5.35 -13.01
C ASP A 60 -1.34 5.54 -12.22
N GLY A 61 -1.25 4.93 -11.03
CA GLY A 61 -0.09 5.14 -10.17
C GLY A 61 0.16 4.05 -9.14
N LEU A 62 1.42 3.97 -8.69
CA LEU A 62 1.91 3.02 -7.69
C LEU A 62 2.45 3.76 -6.46
N ALA A 63 2.13 3.27 -5.27
CA ALA A 63 2.82 3.62 -4.04
C ALA A 63 3.29 2.36 -3.31
N THR A 64 4.56 2.31 -2.94
CA THR A 64 5.15 1.20 -2.20
C THR A 64 5.59 1.64 -0.81
N TYR A 65 5.50 0.73 0.16
CA TYR A 65 5.99 0.95 1.51
C TYR A 65 6.59 -0.34 2.06
N LEU A 66 7.83 -0.26 2.51
CA LEU A 66 8.54 -1.37 3.14
C LEU A 66 8.83 -1.03 4.60
N TYR A 67 8.40 -1.92 5.49
CA TYR A 67 8.73 -1.89 6.90
C TYR A 67 9.60 -3.11 7.23
N HIS A 68 10.63 -2.88 8.01
CA HIS A 68 11.55 -3.90 8.46
C HIS A 68 11.81 -3.72 9.96
N ASP A 69 11.89 -4.84 10.65
CA ASP A 69 12.28 -4.98 12.05
C ASP A 69 13.13 -6.25 12.18
N ASP A 70 13.79 -6.43 13.32
CA ASP A 70 14.70 -7.56 13.54
C ASP A 70 14.01 -8.92 13.40
N SER A 71 12.71 -8.98 13.71
CA SER A 71 11.93 -10.22 13.75
C SER A 71 10.99 -10.40 12.55
N LEU A 72 10.65 -9.33 11.82
CA LEU A 72 9.64 -9.38 10.76
C LEU A 72 9.86 -8.30 9.72
N TRP A 73 9.35 -8.57 8.52
CA TRP A 73 9.24 -7.60 7.45
C TRP A 73 7.79 -7.50 6.99
N CYS A 74 7.41 -6.34 6.49
CA CYS A 74 6.10 -6.07 5.93
C CYS A 74 6.25 -5.17 4.71
N SER A 75 5.74 -5.60 3.58
CA SER A 75 5.70 -4.82 2.34
C SER A 75 4.26 -4.56 1.94
N MET A 76 3.99 -3.32 1.58
CA MET A 76 2.71 -2.89 1.03
C MET A 76 2.93 -2.26 -0.34
N ILE A 77 2.06 -2.61 -1.27
CA ILE A 77 2.00 -2.03 -2.60
C ILE A 77 0.56 -1.60 -2.85
N VAL A 78 0.35 -0.33 -3.19
CA VAL A 78 -0.94 0.26 -3.52
C VAL A 78 -0.93 0.66 -4.98
N PHE A 79 -1.81 0.05 -5.77
CA PHE A 79 -2.08 0.39 -7.14
C PHE A 79 -3.33 1.26 -7.19
N ALA A 80 -3.21 2.48 -7.72
CA ALA A 80 -4.31 3.39 -8.00
C ALA A 80 -4.62 3.32 -9.50
N ILE A 81 -5.83 2.88 -9.84
CA ILE A 81 -6.28 2.71 -11.23
C ILE A 81 -7.45 3.66 -11.45
N PHE A 82 -7.34 4.53 -12.44
CA PHE A 82 -8.40 5.43 -12.85
C PHE A 82 -9.51 4.65 -13.55
N HIS A 83 -10.74 4.91 -13.14
CA HIS A 83 -11.93 4.35 -13.73
C HIS A 83 -12.58 5.39 -14.63
N TYR A 84 -12.47 5.14 -15.93
CA TYR A 84 -13.17 5.87 -16.98
C TYR A 84 -14.70 5.70 -16.89
#